data_AF-A0A483CR64-F1
#
_entry.id   AF-A0A483CR64-F1
#
_cell.length_a   1.000
_cell.length_b   1.000
_cell.length_c   1.000
_cell.angle_alpha   90.00
_cell.angle_beta   90.00
_cell.angle_gamma   90.00
#
_symmetry.space_group_name_H-M   'P 1'
#
loop_
_entity.id
_entity.type
_entity.pdbx_description
1 polymer ?
#
loop_
_entity_poly.entity_id
_entity_poly.type
_entity_poly.pdbx_seq_one_letter_code
_entity_poly.pdbx_strand_id
1 'polypeptide(L)'
;MTKGRFELESGLRGETLVRKGLMRRIDEIPQIRIMPALNVIKFGGHGTIDYGKDVVFPIVEEIGALKGEGEQVLVVTGGGGRVRHIMDIGINLGMPTGVLAELAGKISEQNAIMMSVLLSKYNGVRIKTDDLLELPTLIALGLLPVTHGTPPYGLYEQPADMGSIPPNRTDTGAVLIAEVMGAKNCILAKNVDGQFAEDPRENANAEFIPEITAAELLSMDMEDMVLERRAVELLLHTRHIREIRVVNGHVPGNITRAIRGEPVGTVIRG
;
A
#
# COMPACT_ATOMS: atom_id res chain seq x y z
N MET A 1 3.43 -17.98 48.82
CA MET A 1 3.91 -16.60 48.54
C MET A 1 4.22 -16.50 47.06
N THR A 2 3.28 -15.98 46.27
CA THR A 2 3.58 -15.61 44.88
C THR A 2 4.57 -14.45 44.94
N LYS A 3 5.83 -14.70 44.56
CA LYS A 3 6.80 -13.62 44.35
C LYS A 3 6.14 -12.60 43.41
N GLY A 4 6.06 -11.34 43.84
CA GLY A 4 5.44 -10.27 43.07
C GLY A 4 6.03 -10.20 41.66
N ARG A 5 5.19 -9.88 40.68
CA ARG A 5 5.62 -9.68 39.29
C ARG A 5 6.68 -8.57 39.29
N PHE A 6 7.78 -8.76 38.57
CA PHE A 6 8.75 -7.68 38.38
C PHE A 6 8.08 -6.59 37.55
N GLU A 7 7.89 -5.43 38.15
CA GLU A 7 7.15 -4.31 37.56
C GLU A 7 8.04 -3.07 37.53
N LEU A 8 8.15 -2.45 36.36
CA LEU A 8 8.76 -1.14 36.17
C LEU A 8 7.70 -0.06 36.39
N GLU A 9 8.11 1.07 36.97
CA GLU A 9 7.24 2.23 37.15
C GLU A 9 6.86 2.82 35.78
N SER A 10 5.58 2.72 35.43
CA SER A 10 5.03 3.24 34.18
C SER A 10 3.51 3.33 34.27
N GLY A 11 2.88 4.08 33.35
CA GLY A 11 1.41 4.12 33.21
C GLY A 11 0.75 2.79 32.80
N LEU A 12 1.56 1.78 32.45
CA LEU A 12 1.12 0.43 32.08
C LEU A 12 1.42 -0.63 33.15
N ARG A 13 1.88 -0.20 34.33
CA ARG A 13 2.20 -1.10 35.43
C ARG A 13 0.98 -1.92 35.85
N GLY A 14 1.14 -3.24 35.95
CA GLY A 14 0.07 -4.17 36.31
C GLY A 14 -0.98 -4.41 35.22
N GLU A 15 -0.83 -3.80 34.04
CA GLU A 15 -1.79 -3.94 32.94
C GLU A 15 -1.53 -5.21 32.10
N THR A 16 -2.58 -5.74 31.46
CA THR A 16 -2.52 -6.90 30.55
C THR A 16 -2.47 -6.50 29.08
N LEU A 17 -2.41 -5.19 28.78
CA LEU A 17 -2.41 -4.59 27.43
C LEU A 17 -3.64 -4.91 26.56
N VAL A 18 -4.67 -5.56 27.10
CA VAL A 18 -5.93 -5.88 26.39
C VAL A 18 -7.17 -5.29 27.06
N ARG A 19 -6.99 -4.55 28.17
CA ARG A 19 -8.10 -3.95 28.90
C ARG A 19 -8.73 -2.82 28.09
N LYS A 20 -10.04 -2.91 27.85
CA LYS A 20 -10.81 -1.91 27.07
C LYS A 20 -10.64 -0.48 27.60
N GLY A 21 -10.64 -0.30 28.93
CA GLY A 21 -10.44 1.02 29.54
C GLY A 21 -9.05 1.61 29.26
N LEU A 22 -8.01 0.77 29.24
CA LEU A 22 -6.67 1.18 28.85
C LEU A 22 -6.62 1.55 27.36
N MET A 23 -7.20 0.70 26.50
CA MET A 23 -7.24 0.94 25.05
C MET A 23 -7.92 2.27 24.71
N ARG A 24 -9.05 2.60 25.34
CA ARG A 24 -9.73 3.91 25.14
C ARG A 24 -8.86 5.10 25.51
N ARG A 25 -8.12 5.03 26.63
CA ARG A 25 -7.18 6.10 27.01
C ARG A 25 -6.05 6.25 26.01
N ILE A 26 -5.54 5.13 25.47
CA ILE A 26 -4.48 5.16 24.45
C ILE A 26 -5.02 5.69 23.11
N ASP A 27 -6.28 5.40 22.78
CA ASP A 27 -6.96 5.85 21.56
C ASP A 27 -6.99 7.38 21.40
N GLU A 28 -7.08 8.08 22.53
CA GLU A 28 -7.11 9.54 22.63
C GLU A 28 -5.71 10.18 22.45
N ILE A 29 -4.64 9.40 22.52
CA ILE A 29 -3.26 9.91 22.40
C ILE A 29 -2.95 10.14 20.91
N PRO A 30 -2.66 11.38 20.49
CA PRO A 30 -2.32 11.65 19.10
C PRO A 30 -0.99 10.99 18.74
N GLN A 31 -0.99 10.29 17.60
CA GLN A 31 0.23 9.74 17.02
C GLN A 31 0.98 10.83 16.22
N ILE A 32 2.30 10.74 16.18
CA ILE A 32 3.14 11.67 15.40
C ILE A 32 3.15 11.27 13.93
N ARG A 33 3.17 12.26 13.02
CA ARG A 33 3.42 12.04 11.60
C ARG A 33 4.92 12.13 11.34
N ILE A 34 5.55 11.03 10.93
CA ILE A 34 7.00 10.97 10.65
C ILE A 34 7.35 11.81 9.41
N MET A 35 6.54 11.72 8.35
CA MET A 35 6.72 12.44 7.10
C MET A 35 5.38 12.96 6.56
N PRO A 36 4.84 14.07 7.09
CA PRO A 36 3.51 14.59 6.74
C PRO A 36 3.37 15.11 5.30
N ALA A 37 4.48 15.32 4.58
CA ALA A 37 4.48 15.72 3.18
C ALA A 37 4.73 14.55 2.20
N LEU A 38 4.93 13.32 2.70
CA LEU A 38 5.22 12.16 1.88
C LEU A 38 4.01 11.75 1.04
N ASN A 39 4.26 11.46 -0.23
CA ASN A 39 3.32 10.84 -1.15
C ASN A 39 3.72 9.39 -1.36
N VAL A 40 2.92 8.44 -0.85
CA VAL A 40 3.13 7.01 -1.10
C VAL A 40 2.37 6.64 -2.36
N ILE A 41 3.09 6.23 -3.41
CA ILE A 41 2.51 5.94 -4.72
C ILE A 41 2.81 4.49 -5.08
N LYS A 42 1.77 3.67 -5.12
CA LYS A 42 1.88 2.27 -5.48
C LYS A 42 1.56 2.05 -6.95
N PHE A 43 2.48 1.42 -7.66
CA PHE A 43 2.31 0.98 -9.03
C PHE A 43 1.91 -0.50 -9.06
N GLY A 44 0.73 -0.81 -9.61
CA GLY A 44 0.27 -2.18 -9.74
C GLY A 44 1.19 -3.02 -10.61
N GLY A 45 1.66 -4.19 -10.13
CA GLY A 45 2.49 -5.06 -10.97
C GLY A 45 1.78 -5.41 -12.29
N HIS A 46 0.56 -5.95 -12.19
CA HIS A 46 -0.24 -6.37 -13.35
C HIS A 46 -0.99 -5.20 -14.01
N GLY A 47 -1.20 -4.12 -13.27
CA GLY A 47 -1.92 -2.94 -13.75
C GLY A 47 -1.01 -1.89 -14.36
N THR A 48 0.31 -1.94 -14.17
CA THR A 48 1.23 -0.94 -14.72
C THR A 48 2.56 -1.55 -15.14
N ILE A 49 3.31 -2.16 -14.21
CA ILE A 49 4.71 -2.56 -14.46
C ILE A 49 4.83 -3.62 -15.56
N ASP A 50 3.93 -4.61 -15.59
CA ASP A 50 3.94 -5.69 -16.58
C ASP A 50 3.58 -5.23 -18.00
N TYR A 51 3.04 -4.01 -18.18
CA TYR A 51 2.81 -3.41 -19.50
C TYR A 51 4.10 -2.89 -20.16
N GLY A 52 5.23 -2.97 -19.46
CA GLY A 52 6.54 -2.69 -20.01
C GLY A 52 6.75 -1.22 -20.38
N LYS A 53 7.61 -0.96 -21.36
CA LYS A 53 8.14 0.37 -21.66
C LYS A 53 7.06 1.43 -21.92
N ASP A 54 5.95 1.06 -22.56
CA ASP A 54 4.96 2.02 -23.05
C ASP A 54 4.16 2.66 -21.90
N VAL A 55 4.07 1.97 -20.76
CA VAL A 55 3.44 2.48 -19.53
C VAL A 55 4.50 2.92 -18.51
N VAL A 56 5.58 2.15 -18.36
CA VAL A 56 6.59 2.40 -17.32
C VAL A 56 7.43 3.64 -17.61
N PHE A 57 7.81 3.92 -18.87
CA PHE A 57 8.65 5.08 -19.17
C PHE A 57 7.93 6.42 -18.89
N PRO A 58 6.67 6.63 -19.32
CA PRO A 58 5.92 7.81 -18.92
C PRO A 58 5.82 7.99 -17.39
N ILE A 59 5.58 6.90 -16.65
CA ILE A 59 5.56 6.91 -15.18
C ILE A 59 6.91 7.38 -14.61
N VAL A 60 8.02 6.87 -15.14
CA VAL A 60 9.37 7.24 -14.69
C VAL A 60 9.64 8.74 -14.91
N GLU A 61 9.24 9.29 -16.05
CA GLU A 61 9.34 10.74 -16.31
C GLU A 61 8.46 11.55 -15.35
N GLU A 62 7.21 11.14 -15.14
CA GLU A 62 6.26 11.84 -14.27
C GLU A 62 6.74 11.87 -12.81
N ILE A 63 7.21 10.73 -12.29
CA ILE A 63 7.79 10.65 -10.94
C ILE A 63 9.08 11.47 -10.82
N GLY A 64 9.94 11.44 -11.85
CA GLY A 64 11.16 12.25 -11.90
C GLY A 64 10.86 13.75 -11.87
N ALA A 65 9.85 14.19 -12.62
CA ALA A 65 9.39 15.57 -12.64
C ALA A 65 8.85 16.01 -11.26
N LEU A 66 7.97 15.21 -10.64
CA LEU A 66 7.45 15.48 -9.29
C LEU A 66 8.57 15.61 -8.25
N LYS A 67 9.56 14.72 -8.29
CA LYS A 67 10.74 14.82 -7.43
C LYS A 67 11.52 16.13 -7.70
N GLY A 68 11.67 16.50 -8.97
CA GLY A 68 12.31 17.77 -9.38
C GLY A 68 11.57 19.02 -8.90
N GLU A 69 10.25 18.94 -8.74
CA GLU A 69 9.39 19.98 -8.15
C GLU A 69 9.50 20.04 -6.61
N GLY A 70 10.21 19.10 -5.98
CA GLY A 70 10.41 19.03 -4.53
C GLY A 70 9.39 18.18 -3.78
N GLU A 71 8.52 17.45 -4.49
CA GLU A 71 7.59 16.52 -3.86
C GLU A 71 8.33 15.37 -3.18
N GLN A 72 7.94 15.05 -1.94
CA GLN A 72 8.45 13.89 -1.23
C GLN A 72 7.70 12.66 -1.73
N VAL A 73 8.39 11.76 -2.44
CA VAL A 73 7.76 10.59 -3.07
C VAL A 73 8.41 9.31 -2.57
N LEU A 74 7.57 8.34 -2.21
CA LEU A 74 7.97 6.94 -2.05
C LEU A 74 7.28 6.11 -3.13
N VAL A 75 8.08 5.48 -3.98
CA VAL A 75 7.59 4.56 -5.01
C VAL A 75 7.44 3.17 -4.42
N VAL A 76 6.23 2.62 -4.49
CA VAL A 76 5.90 1.28 -4.02
C VAL A 76 5.51 0.41 -5.21
N THR A 77 6.04 -0.80 -5.31
CA THR A 77 5.79 -1.70 -6.45
C THR A 77 4.94 -2.91 -6.06
N GLY A 78 4.01 -3.29 -6.95
CA GLY A 78 3.26 -4.55 -6.85
C GLY A 78 3.97 -5.73 -7.49
N GLY A 79 3.43 -6.95 -7.36
CA GLY A 79 4.08 -8.16 -7.86
C GLY A 79 3.73 -8.57 -9.31
N GLY A 80 2.45 -8.51 -9.69
CA GLY A 80 2.02 -8.68 -11.09
C GLY A 80 1.71 -10.10 -11.54
N GLY A 81 1.82 -10.37 -12.83
CA GLY A 81 1.49 -11.65 -13.47
C GLY A 81 2.36 -12.80 -12.95
N ARG A 82 3.63 -12.53 -12.64
CA ARG A 82 4.53 -13.51 -12.03
C ARG A 82 4.05 -13.99 -10.65
N VAL A 83 3.38 -13.12 -9.88
CA VAL A 83 2.76 -13.53 -8.60
C VAL A 83 1.65 -14.54 -8.84
N ARG A 84 0.80 -14.34 -9.86
CA ARG A 84 -0.27 -15.29 -10.18
C ARG A 84 0.28 -16.66 -10.54
N HIS A 85 1.36 -16.71 -11.32
CA HIS A 85 2.03 -17.96 -11.68
C HIS A 85 2.62 -18.69 -10.46
N ILE A 86 3.38 -18.00 -9.61
CA ILE A 86 3.96 -18.68 -8.42
C ILE A 86 2.88 -19.08 -7.41
N MET A 87 1.80 -18.31 -7.31
CA MET A 87 0.65 -18.62 -6.47
C MET A 87 -0.04 -19.89 -6.95
N ASP A 88 -0.34 -20.00 -8.25
CA ASP A 88 -0.97 -21.19 -8.82
C ASP A 88 -0.16 -22.46 -8.52
N ILE A 89 1.14 -22.43 -8.76
CA ILE A 89 2.03 -23.56 -8.43
C ILE A 89 2.02 -23.85 -6.92
N GLY A 90 2.22 -22.83 -6.08
CA GLY A 90 2.30 -23.01 -4.63
C GLY A 90 1.01 -23.55 -4.01
N ILE A 91 -0.15 -23.08 -4.48
CA ILE A 91 -1.47 -23.53 -4.03
C ILE A 91 -1.69 -24.99 -4.42
N ASN A 92 -1.39 -25.36 -5.66
CA ASN A 92 -1.52 -26.75 -6.14
C ASN A 92 -0.53 -27.72 -5.43
N LEU A 93 0.56 -27.20 -4.89
CA LEU A 93 1.49 -27.94 -4.03
C LEU A 93 1.10 -27.95 -2.54
N GLY A 94 -0.04 -27.35 -2.17
CA GLY A 94 -0.55 -27.32 -0.80
C GLY A 94 0.25 -26.42 0.15
N MET A 95 0.95 -25.41 -0.37
CA MET A 95 1.72 -24.49 0.47
C MET A 95 0.81 -23.60 1.33
N PRO A 96 1.19 -23.34 2.60
CA PRO A 96 0.41 -22.47 3.48
C PRO A 96 0.57 -20.99 3.10
N THR A 97 -0.37 -20.16 3.55
CA THR A 97 -0.46 -18.72 3.25
C THR A 97 0.85 -17.97 3.52
N GLY A 98 1.53 -18.22 4.63
CA GLY A 98 2.81 -17.55 4.94
C GLY A 98 3.93 -17.86 3.94
N VAL A 99 3.99 -19.08 3.40
CA VAL A 99 4.95 -19.44 2.34
C VAL A 99 4.59 -18.75 1.03
N LEU A 100 3.29 -18.70 0.70
CA LEU A 100 2.80 -17.98 -0.48
C LEU A 100 3.11 -16.48 -0.41
N ALA A 101 2.98 -15.86 0.78
CA ALA A 101 3.33 -14.46 1.01
C ALA A 101 4.82 -14.19 0.77
N GLU A 102 5.70 -15.06 1.28
CA GLU A 102 7.15 -14.96 1.04
C GLU A 102 7.48 -15.03 -0.46
N LEU A 103 6.87 -15.97 -1.19
CA LEU A 103 7.06 -16.13 -2.63
C LEU A 103 6.58 -14.89 -3.41
N ALA A 104 5.41 -14.34 -3.07
CA ALA A 104 4.93 -13.10 -3.68
C ALA A 104 5.84 -11.91 -3.39
N GLY A 105 6.37 -11.82 -2.16
CA GLY A 105 7.30 -10.78 -1.74
C GLY A 105 8.52 -10.67 -2.65
N LYS A 106 9.16 -11.81 -2.97
CA LYS A 106 10.34 -11.83 -3.87
C LYS A 106 10.04 -11.30 -5.26
N ILE A 107 8.82 -11.48 -5.76
CA ILE A 107 8.44 -11.01 -7.10
C ILE A 107 8.19 -9.50 -7.08
N SER A 108 7.51 -9.00 -6.06
CA SER A 108 7.36 -7.55 -5.88
C SER A 108 8.73 -6.87 -5.70
N GLU A 109 9.67 -7.51 -5.00
CA GLU A 109 11.05 -7.04 -4.87
C GLU A 109 11.78 -6.90 -6.22
N GLN A 110 11.60 -7.85 -7.14
CA GLN A 110 12.16 -7.74 -8.50
C GLN A 110 11.66 -6.49 -9.23
N ASN A 111 10.37 -6.15 -9.08
CA ASN A 111 9.81 -4.94 -9.67
C ASN A 111 10.38 -3.66 -9.02
N ALA A 112 10.61 -3.67 -7.70
CA ALA A 112 11.27 -2.56 -7.01
C ALA A 112 12.71 -2.35 -7.52
N ILE A 113 13.47 -3.42 -7.73
CA ILE A 113 14.81 -3.36 -8.31
C ILE A 113 14.75 -2.70 -9.69
N MET A 114 13.88 -3.19 -10.58
CA MET A 114 13.74 -2.64 -11.93
C MET A 114 13.37 -1.14 -11.91
N MET A 115 12.36 -0.76 -11.13
CA MET A 115 11.96 0.64 -11.00
C MET A 115 13.07 1.52 -10.42
N SER A 116 13.82 1.04 -9.44
CA SER A 116 14.95 1.79 -8.87
C SER A 116 16.06 2.07 -9.90
N VAL A 117 16.34 1.11 -10.79
CA VAL A 117 17.33 1.28 -11.86
C VAL A 117 16.84 2.30 -12.89
N LEU A 118 15.56 2.22 -13.30
CA LEU A 118 14.99 3.18 -14.25
C LEU A 118 14.92 4.61 -13.67
N LEU A 119 14.64 4.73 -12.37
CA LEU A 119 14.62 5.99 -11.63
C LEU A 119 16.01 6.49 -11.22
N SER A 120 17.09 5.74 -11.47
CA SER A 120 18.45 6.10 -11.04
C SER A 120 18.91 7.46 -11.57
N LYS A 121 18.48 7.86 -12.77
CA LYS A 121 18.71 9.21 -13.34
C LYS A 121 18.07 10.34 -12.53
N TYR A 122 17.13 10.02 -11.64
CA TYR A 122 16.54 10.91 -10.65
C TYR A 122 16.96 10.55 -9.22
N ASN A 123 18.10 9.90 -9.03
CA ASN A 123 18.60 9.39 -7.74
C ASN A 123 17.69 8.31 -7.11
N GLY A 124 17.04 7.50 -7.95
CA GLY A 124 16.30 6.32 -7.53
C GLY A 124 17.19 5.35 -6.73
N VAL A 125 16.75 4.99 -5.53
CA VAL A 125 17.43 4.03 -4.66
C VAL A 125 16.44 2.99 -4.16
N ARG A 126 16.80 1.73 -4.27
CA ARG A 126 16.02 0.67 -3.64
C ARG A 126 16.27 0.67 -2.14
N ILE A 127 15.20 0.60 -1.37
CA ILE A 127 15.23 0.36 0.07
C ILE A 127 14.52 -0.96 0.42
N LYS A 128 14.79 -1.50 1.61
CA LYS A 128 14.01 -2.60 2.20
C LYS A 128 12.80 -2.04 2.95
N THR A 129 11.86 -2.92 3.27
CA THR A 129 10.69 -2.57 4.08
C THR A 129 11.05 -2.10 5.50
N ASP A 130 12.18 -2.56 6.03
CA ASP A 130 12.61 -2.21 7.39
C ASP A 130 13.33 -0.85 7.44
N ASP A 131 13.67 -0.29 6.28
CA ASP A 131 14.37 1.00 6.13
C ASP A 131 13.39 2.21 6.15
N LEU A 132 12.10 2.01 6.44
CA LEU A 132 11.09 3.09 6.41
C LEU A 132 11.46 4.27 7.33
N LEU A 133 12.08 4.00 8.48
CA LEU A 133 12.52 5.04 9.41
C LEU A 133 13.72 5.86 8.88
N GLU A 134 14.40 5.38 7.84
CA GLU A 134 15.50 6.09 7.18
C GLU A 134 15.00 7.03 6.07
N LEU A 135 13.73 6.94 5.67
CA LEU A 135 13.14 7.77 4.61
C LEU A 135 13.37 9.28 4.80
N PRO A 136 13.23 9.88 6.00
CA PRO A 136 13.51 11.31 6.19
C PRO A 136 14.93 11.67 5.77
N THR A 137 15.92 10.87 6.18
CA THR A 137 17.33 11.07 5.85
C THR A 137 17.57 10.87 4.35
N LEU A 138 17.04 9.80 3.76
CA LEU A 138 17.23 9.49 2.34
C LEU A 138 16.67 10.59 1.44
N ILE A 139 15.45 11.06 1.72
CA ILE A 139 14.82 12.14 0.95
C ILE A 139 15.55 13.47 1.17
N ALA A 140 16.03 13.77 2.38
CA ALA A 140 16.84 14.96 2.64
C ALA A 140 18.18 14.97 1.87
N LEU A 141 18.74 13.79 1.59
CA LEU A 141 19.90 13.61 0.71
C LEU A 141 19.55 13.69 -0.79
N GLY A 142 18.30 13.96 -1.13
CA GLY A 142 17.81 14.07 -2.50
C GLY A 142 17.66 12.72 -3.22
N LEU A 143 17.57 11.62 -2.47
CA LEU A 143 17.30 10.28 -3.02
C LEU A 143 15.80 10.09 -3.24
N LEU A 144 15.46 9.28 -4.24
CA LEU A 144 14.09 8.86 -4.53
C LEU A 144 13.93 7.38 -4.11
N PRO A 145 13.35 7.12 -2.92
CA PRO A 145 13.23 5.77 -2.41
C PRO A 145 12.21 4.95 -3.20
N VAL A 146 12.57 3.69 -3.47
CA VAL A 146 11.76 2.69 -4.16
C VAL A 146 11.72 1.42 -3.32
N THR A 147 10.53 0.90 -3.06
CA THR A 147 10.32 -0.35 -2.32
C THR A 147 9.22 -1.21 -2.94
N HIS A 148 8.98 -2.38 -2.38
CA HIS A 148 7.84 -3.23 -2.73
C HIS A 148 6.71 -3.12 -1.71
N GLY A 149 5.48 -3.33 -2.17
CA GLY A 149 4.29 -3.19 -1.33
C GLY A 149 3.97 -4.43 -0.49
N THR A 150 4.67 -5.56 -0.64
CA THR A 150 4.37 -6.75 0.18
C THR A 150 4.70 -6.47 1.66
N PRO A 151 3.73 -6.61 2.59
CA PRO A 151 3.97 -6.40 4.02
C PRO A 151 5.01 -7.39 4.58
N PRO A 152 5.77 -7.00 5.62
CA PRO A 152 6.82 -7.83 6.20
C PRO A 152 6.28 -8.92 7.14
N TYR A 153 5.09 -9.46 6.87
CA TYR A 153 4.54 -10.57 7.67
C TYR A 153 5.22 -11.90 7.33
N GLY A 154 5.60 -12.10 6.07
CA GLY A 154 6.32 -13.30 5.61
C GLY A 154 5.64 -14.59 6.08
N LEU A 155 6.40 -15.45 6.76
CA LEU A 155 5.87 -16.70 7.32
C LEU A 155 4.80 -16.52 8.42
N TYR A 156 4.66 -15.32 8.98
CA TYR A 156 3.64 -14.95 9.97
C TYR A 156 2.43 -14.25 9.34
N GLU A 157 2.28 -14.30 8.02
CA GLU A 157 1.09 -13.82 7.33
C GLU A 157 -0.18 -14.41 7.95
N GLN A 158 -1.20 -13.57 8.12
CA GLN A 158 -2.48 -14.02 8.64
C GLN A 158 -3.14 -14.95 7.61
N PRO A 159 -3.69 -16.10 8.05
CA PRO A 159 -4.46 -16.96 7.16
C PRO A 159 -5.57 -16.18 6.47
N ALA A 160 -5.86 -16.53 5.21
CA ALA A 160 -7.02 -16.01 4.51
C ALA A 160 -8.31 -16.56 5.14
N ASP A 161 -9.39 -15.76 5.12
CA ASP A 161 -10.71 -16.22 5.56
C ASP A 161 -11.23 -17.38 4.68
N MET A 162 -10.88 -17.34 3.39
CA MET A 162 -11.18 -18.38 2.41
C MET A 162 -9.96 -18.68 1.54
N GLY A 163 -9.70 -19.97 1.30
CA GLY A 163 -8.56 -20.42 0.49
C GLY A 163 -7.22 -20.19 1.19
N SER A 164 -6.15 -19.99 0.40
CA SER A 164 -4.78 -19.85 0.92
C SER A 164 -4.05 -18.61 0.41
N ILE A 165 -4.64 -17.84 -0.51
CA ILE A 165 -4.03 -16.62 -1.07
C ILE A 165 -3.84 -15.59 0.04
N PRO A 166 -2.63 -15.03 0.24
CA PRO A 166 -2.38 -14.01 1.24
C PRO A 166 -3.38 -12.84 1.17
N PRO A 167 -4.10 -12.53 2.27
CA PRO A 167 -5.07 -11.44 2.27
C PRO A 167 -4.38 -10.08 2.26
N ASN A 168 -3.23 -9.95 2.94
CA ASN A 168 -2.42 -8.74 2.95
C ASN A 168 -1.42 -8.81 1.79
N ARG A 169 -1.60 -7.97 0.77
CA ARG A 169 -0.67 -7.89 -0.37
C ARG A 169 -0.26 -6.44 -0.59
N THR A 170 -0.05 -6.04 -1.84
CA THR A 170 0.72 -4.84 -2.18
C THR A 170 -0.05 -3.54 -2.04
N ASP A 171 -1.38 -3.57 -2.13
CA ASP A 171 -2.21 -2.41 -1.80
C ASP A 171 -2.27 -2.23 -0.27
N THR A 172 -2.46 -3.33 0.47
CA THR A 172 -2.44 -3.33 1.94
C THR A 172 -1.14 -2.77 2.48
N GLY A 173 0.02 -3.22 1.96
CA GLY A 173 1.29 -2.68 2.42
C GLY A 173 1.50 -1.22 2.06
N ALA A 174 0.98 -0.73 0.92
CA ALA A 174 1.03 0.69 0.60
C ALA A 174 0.23 1.55 1.62
N VAL A 175 -0.94 1.07 2.05
CA VAL A 175 -1.73 1.71 3.11
C VAL A 175 -0.99 1.69 4.45
N LEU A 176 -0.41 0.55 4.83
CA LEU A 176 0.35 0.42 6.08
C LEU A 176 1.59 1.32 6.10
N ILE A 177 2.33 1.40 4.99
CA ILE A 177 3.48 2.30 4.85
C ILE A 177 3.02 3.75 5.00
N ALA A 178 1.95 4.15 4.30
CA ALA A 178 1.42 5.50 4.37
C ALA A 178 0.94 5.87 5.78
N GLU A 179 0.29 4.93 6.47
CA GLU A 179 -0.16 5.09 7.86
C GLU A 179 1.02 5.25 8.81
N VAL A 180 1.99 4.33 8.79
CA VAL A 180 3.16 4.38 9.69
C VAL A 180 3.96 5.68 9.50
N MET A 181 4.12 6.13 8.26
CA MET A 181 4.85 7.36 7.96
C MET A 181 4.02 8.62 8.25
N GLY A 182 2.72 8.50 8.53
CA GLY A 182 1.82 9.64 8.66
C GLY A 182 1.73 10.49 7.39
N ALA A 183 1.78 9.82 6.22
CA ALA A 183 1.92 10.42 4.90
C ALA A 183 0.76 11.37 4.53
N LYS A 184 1.01 12.22 3.53
CA LYS A 184 0.00 13.12 2.95
C LYS A 184 -1.00 12.34 2.10
N ASN A 185 -0.48 11.48 1.22
CA ASN A 185 -1.26 10.78 0.21
C ASN A 185 -0.93 9.29 0.18
N CYS A 186 -1.96 8.46 -0.01
CA CYS A 186 -1.84 7.05 -0.41
C CYS A 186 -2.53 6.89 -1.78
N ILE A 187 -1.72 6.74 -2.84
CA ILE A 187 -2.19 6.68 -4.23
C ILE A 187 -1.90 5.28 -4.79
N LEU A 188 -2.91 4.63 -5.34
CA LEU A 188 -2.81 3.34 -6.02
C LEU A 188 -3.00 3.54 -7.52
N ALA A 189 -1.92 3.49 -8.28
CA ALA A 189 -1.94 3.55 -9.74
C ALA A 189 -2.22 2.16 -10.33
N LYS A 190 -3.33 2.07 -11.08
CA LYS A 190 -3.88 0.86 -11.70
C LYS A 190 -3.98 1.03 -13.23
N ASN A 191 -4.58 0.07 -13.93
CA ASN A 191 -4.90 0.13 -15.37
C ASN A 191 -6.37 0.50 -15.67
N VAL A 192 -7.09 0.99 -14.67
CA VAL A 192 -8.50 1.40 -14.78
C VAL A 192 -8.67 2.78 -14.16
N ASP A 193 -9.71 3.50 -14.56
CA ASP A 193 -9.95 4.88 -14.11
C ASP A 193 -10.22 4.97 -12.61
N GLY A 194 -10.80 3.94 -11.99
CA GLY A 194 -11.03 3.88 -10.56
C GLY A 194 -11.93 2.69 -10.19
N GLN A 195 -12.74 2.86 -9.16
CA GLN A 195 -13.77 1.91 -8.75
C GLN A 195 -15.02 2.09 -9.63
N PHE A 196 -15.62 0.96 -9.99
CA PHE A 196 -16.89 0.89 -10.71
C PHE A 196 -17.90 0.11 -9.87
N ALA A 197 -19.20 0.24 -10.15
CA ALA A 197 -20.24 -0.52 -9.46
C ALA A 197 -20.17 -2.03 -9.78
N GLU A 198 -19.59 -2.39 -10.92
CA GLU A 198 -19.37 -3.74 -11.43
C GLU A 198 -18.03 -3.78 -12.19
N ASP A 199 -17.53 -4.96 -12.57
CA ASP A 199 -16.31 -5.03 -13.38
C ASP A 199 -16.56 -4.45 -14.79
N PRO A 200 -15.91 -3.34 -15.18
CA PRO A 200 -16.11 -2.72 -16.49
C PRO A 200 -15.62 -3.59 -17.65
N ARG A 201 -14.85 -4.65 -17.38
CA ARG A 201 -14.41 -5.65 -18.38
C ARG A 201 -15.51 -6.65 -18.71
N GLU A 202 -16.43 -6.88 -17.78
CA GLU A 202 -17.54 -7.82 -17.92
C GLU A 202 -18.86 -7.09 -18.26
N ASN A 203 -19.06 -5.89 -17.70
CA ASN A 203 -20.22 -5.05 -17.96
C ASN A 203 -19.80 -3.68 -18.53
N ALA A 204 -20.05 -3.47 -19.82
CA ALA A 204 -19.75 -2.20 -20.50
C ALA A 204 -20.56 -0.99 -19.97
N ASN A 205 -21.64 -1.23 -19.23
CA ASN A 205 -22.46 -0.19 -18.59
C ASN A 205 -22.09 0.03 -17.12
N ALA A 206 -21.00 -0.57 -16.62
CA ALA A 206 -20.58 -0.38 -15.23
C ALA A 206 -20.41 1.11 -14.93
N GLU A 207 -21.09 1.57 -13.88
CA GLU A 207 -21.06 2.98 -13.49
C GLU A 207 -19.77 3.29 -12.73
N PHE A 208 -19.10 4.38 -13.12
CA PHE A 208 -17.90 4.87 -12.45
C PHE A 208 -18.24 5.55 -11.13
N ILE A 209 -17.52 5.22 -10.06
CA ILE A 209 -17.73 5.76 -8.71
C ILE A 209 -16.59 6.73 -8.38
N PRO A 210 -16.79 8.06 -8.45
CA PRO A 210 -15.72 9.03 -8.17
C PRO A 210 -15.34 9.12 -6.68
N GLU A 211 -16.29 8.86 -5.79
CA GLU A 211 -16.07 8.89 -4.34
C GLU A 211 -16.96 7.85 -3.65
N ILE A 212 -16.42 7.15 -2.66
CA ILE A 212 -17.14 6.18 -1.83
C ILE A 212 -16.47 6.08 -0.46
N THR A 213 -17.21 5.74 0.60
CA THR A 213 -16.59 5.39 1.89
C THR A 213 -16.15 3.93 1.92
N ALA A 214 -15.18 3.59 2.75
CA ALA A 214 -14.72 2.23 2.99
C ALA A 214 -15.85 1.34 3.52
N ALA A 215 -16.70 1.89 4.39
CA ALA A 215 -17.87 1.20 4.90
C ALA A 215 -18.89 0.87 3.80
N GLU A 216 -19.19 1.84 2.92
CA GLU A 216 -20.08 1.63 1.77
C GLU A 216 -19.50 0.59 0.81
N LEU A 217 -18.23 0.74 0.42
CA LEU A 217 -17.55 -0.18 -0.49
C LEU A 217 -17.54 -1.62 0.04
N LEU A 218 -17.28 -1.82 1.35
CA LEU A 218 -17.33 -3.14 1.96
C LEU A 218 -18.76 -3.72 2.01
N SER A 219 -19.78 -2.87 2.17
CA SER A 219 -21.18 -3.30 2.23
C SER A 219 -21.79 -3.66 0.88
N MET A 220 -21.18 -3.22 -0.22
CA MET A 220 -21.55 -3.65 -1.58
C MET A 220 -21.26 -5.14 -1.83
N ASP A 221 -20.38 -5.74 -1.02
CA ASP A 221 -19.96 -7.14 -1.10
C ASP A 221 -19.64 -7.62 -2.52
N MET A 222 -18.88 -6.81 -3.24
CA MET A 222 -18.49 -7.08 -4.62
C MET A 222 -17.63 -8.33 -4.73
N GLU A 223 -17.80 -9.07 -5.83
CA GLU A 223 -16.97 -10.24 -6.17
C GLU A 223 -15.50 -9.83 -6.40
N ASP A 224 -15.27 -8.73 -7.12
CA ASP A 224 -13.95 -8.14 -7.31
C ASP A 224 -13.98 -6.63 -7.07
N MET A 225 -12.93 -6.11 -6.44
CA MET A 225 -12.74 -4.69 -6.18
C MET A 225 -11.44 -4.23 -6.85
N VAL A 226 -11.34 -2.94 -7.16
CA VAL A 226 -10.14 -2.38 -7.82
C VAL A 226 -8.86 -2.49 -6.96
N LEU A 227 -9.03 -2.71 -5.66
CA LEU A 227 -7.98 -2.89 -4.66
C LEU A 227 -8.30 -4.04 -3.70
N GLU A 228 -7.26 -4.47 -2.97
CA GLU A 228 -7.37 -5.52 -1.96
C GLU A 228 -8.38 -5.16 -0.86
N ARG A 229 -9.38 -6.03 -0.59
CA ARG A 229 -10.37 -5.85 0.48
C ARG A 229 -9.74 -5.45 1.82
N ARG A 230 -8.61 -6.09 2.16
CA ARG A 230 -7.88 -5.83 3.39
C ARG A 230 -7.34 -4.39 3.50
N ALA A 231 -7.01 -3.74 2.38
CA ALA A 231 -6.63 -2.33 2.38
C ALA A 231 -7.82 -1.41 2.76
N VAL A 232 -9.03 -1.76 2.32
CA VAL A 232 -10.27 -1.03 2.64
C VAL A 232 -10.65 -1.23 4.11
N GLU A 233 -10.54 -2.45 4.63
CA GLU A 233 -10.79 -2.75 6.04
C GLU A 233 -9.84 -2.01 6.98
N LEU A 234 -8.55 -1.92 6.63
CA LEU A 234 -7.59 -1.16 7.42
C LEU A 234 -7.93 0.33 7.47
N LEU A 235 -8.44 0.89 6.38
CA LEU A 235 -8.77 2.31 6.28
C LEU A 235 -9.82 2.76 7.31
N LEU A 236 -10.69 1.86 7.77
CA LEU A 236 -11.65 2.12 8.86
C LEU A 236 -10.96 2.40 10.22
N HIS A 237 -9.69 2.04 10.35
CA HIS A 237 -8.96 2.03 11.62
C HIS A 237 -7.66 2.86 11.59
N THR A 238 -7.25 3.34 10.43
CA THR A 238 -6.09 4.24 10.27
C THR A 238 -6.32 5.57 10.99
N ARG A 239 -5.24 6.13 11.53
CA ARG A 239 -5.24 7.42 12.25
C ARG A 239 -4.84 8.55 11.33
N HIS A 240 -3.84 8.32 10.48
CA HIS A 240 -3.23 9.36 9.65
C HIS A 240 -3.77 9.37 8.23
N ILE A 241 -3.95 8.20 7.64
CA ILE A 241 -4.53 8.06 6.30
C ILE A 241 -6.05 7.98 6.43
N ARG A 242 -6.74 8.94 5.80
CA ARG A 242 -8.21 9.04 5.82
C ARG A 242 -8.83 8.83 4.44
N GLU A 243 -8.00 8.69 3.42
CA GLU A 243 -8.45 8.36 2.07
C GLU A 243 -7.38 7.58 1.30
N ILE A 244 -7.84 6.70 0.41
CA ILE A 244 -7.03 6.03 -0.61
C ILE A 244 -7.50 6.57 -1.96
N ARG A 245 -6.56 6.99 -2.80
CA ARG A 245 -6.85 7.46 -4.17
C ARG A 245 -6.49 6.37 -5.17
N VAL A 246 -7.46 5.89 -5.93
CA VAL A 246 -7.24 4.94 -7.02
C VAL A 246 -7.27 5.70 -8.34
N VAL A 247 -6.21 5.59 -9.14
CA VAL A 247 -6.10 6.33 -10.41
C VAL A 247 -5.59 5.44 -11.54
N ASN A 248 -5.93 5.80 -12.78
CA ASN A 248 -5.35 5.18 -13.96
C ASN A 248 -3.91 5.67 -14.17
N GLY A 249 -2.95 4.78 -13.97
CA GLY A 249 -1.53 5.04 -14.18
C GLY A 249 -1.09 5.00 -15.65
N HIS A 250 -1.99 4.67 -16.58
CA HIS A 250 -1.71 4.68 -18.03
C HIS A 250 -1.93 6.05 -18.65
N VAL A 251 -2.65 6.94 -17.95
CA VAL A 251 -2.93 8.31 -18.40
C VAL A 251 -1.84 9.23 -17.85
N PRO A 252 -0.94 9.77 -18.71
CA PRO A 252 0.13 10.65 -18.25
C PRO A 252 -0.42 11.87 -17.51
N GLY A 253 0.20 12.20 -16.37
CA GLY A 253 -0.20 13.35 -15.54
C GLY A 253 -1.26 13.04 -14.49
N ASN A 254 -1.93 11.88 -14.53
CA ASN A 254 -2.93 11.54 -13.52
C ASN A 254 -2.33 11.41 -12.11
N ILE A 255 -1.07 10.97 -11.99
CA ILE A 255 -0.42 10.83 -10.68
C ILE A 255 -0.10 12.21 -10.11
N THR A 256 0.43 13.11 -10.95
CA THR A 256 0.66 14.52 -10.60
C THR A 256 -0.64 15.20 -10.15
N ARG A 257 -1.72 15.03 -10.92
CA ARG A 257 -3.04 15.58 -10.59
C ARG A 257 -3.56 15.02 -9.26
N ALA A 258 -3.38 13.73 -9.00
CA ALA A 258 -3.78 13.09 -7.75
C ALA A 258 -3.02 13.64 -6.53
N ILE A 259 -1.69 13.82 -6.64
CA ILE A 259 -0.86 14.41 -5.57
C ILE A 259 -1.31 15.83 -5.22
N ARG A 260 -1.74 16.57 -6.23
CA ARG A 260 -2.26 17.96 -6.12
C ARG A 260 -3.71 18.01 -5.62
N GLY A 261 -4.36 16.87 -5.41
CA GLY A 261 -5.71 16.78 -4.88
C GLY A 261 -6.82 16.97 -5.92
N GLU A 262 -6.50 16.95 -7.22
CA GLU A 262 -7.50 17.04 -8.28
C GLU A 262 -8.45 15.84 -8.30
N PRO A 263 -9.68 16.00 -8.81
CA PRO A 263 -10.67 14.91 -8.90
C PRO A 263 -10.33 13.96 -10.05
N VAL A 264 -9.34 13.10 -9.83
CA VAL A 264 -8.94 12.03 -10.74
C VAL A 264 -9.15 10.68 -10.10
N GLY A 265 -9.76 9.77 -10.87
CA GLY A 265 -10.12 8.44 -10.42
C GLY A 265 -11.07 8.45 -9.23
N THR A 266 -10.90 7.48 -8.33
CA THR A 266 -11.79 7.29 -7.17
C THR A 266 -11.10 7.66 -5.88
N VAL A 267 -11.81 8.38 -5.01
CA VAL A 267 -11.42 8.60 -3.61
C VAL A 267 -12.22 7.67 -2.72
N ILE A 268 -11.54 6.76 -2.01
CA ILE A 268 -12.13 5.90 -1.00
C ILE A 268 -11.85 6.52 0.37
N ARG A 269 -12.87 6.95 1.11
CA ARG A 269 -12.73 7.59 2.43
C ARG A 269 -12.83 6.57 3.57
N GLY A 270 -12.04 6.74 4.64
CA GLY A 270 -12.09 5.90 5.84
C GLY A 270 -13.34 6.10 6.69
#